data_AF-A0A3M7NKK4-F1
#
_entry.id   AF-A0A3M7NKK4-F1
#
_cell.length_a   1.000
_cell.length_b   1.000
_cell.length_c   1.000
_cell.angle_alpha   90.00
_cell.angle_beta   90.00
_cell.angle_gamma   90.00
#
_symmetry.space_group_name_H-M   'P 1'
#
loop_
_entity.id
_entity.type
_entity.pdbx_description
1 polymer ?
#
loop_
_entity_poly.entity_id
_entity_poly.type
_entity_poly.pdbx_seq_one_letter_code
_entity_poly.pdbx_strand_id
1 'polypeptide(L)'
;MADAFSEGGWGDTALSVAASRSHVESIQLILHSDFIPAAAEAVENARWVALRAAVGANSILVFKELLPYIKQERYLETFTMAAAIDGGVSVMAELLARVELNTRFQGSTVGESGLIQALVHLRPENVNFLLKRGVRVKRRVGVLRSE
;
A
#
# COMPACT_ATOMS: atom_id res chain seq x y z
N MET A 1 -19.30 -15.87 -18.17
CA MET A 1 -18.99 -14.44 -17.95
C MET A 1 -17.85 -14.40 -16.94
N ALA A 2 -16.66 -13.97 -17.34
CA ALA A 2 -15.56 -13.74 -16.39
C ALA A 2 -15.75 -12.33 -15.82
N ASP A 3 -16.12 -12.24 -14.55
CA ASP A 3 -16.22 -10.98 -13.82
C ASP A 3 -14.79 -10.57 -13.40
N ALA A 4 -14.37 -9.36 -13.76
CA ALA A 4 -13.01 -8.86 -13.48
C ALA A 4 -12.70 -8.76 -11.98
N PHE A 5 -13.73 -8.81 -11.13
CA PHE A 5 -13.66 -8.79 -9.68
C PHE A 5 -13.98 -10.16 -9.04
N SER A 6 -14.39 -11.14 -9.84
CA SER A 6 -14.59 -12.51 -9.36
C SER A 6 -13.24 -13.18 -9.15
N GLU A 7 -13.11 -13.86 -8.00
CA GLU A 7 -11.96 -14.69 -7.69
C GLU A 7 -11.89 -15.86 -8.68
N GLY A 8 -10.79 -15.98 -9.42
CA GLY A 8 -10.43 -17.22 -10.10
C GLY A 8 -10.15 -18.33 -9.09
N GLY A 9 -9.80 -19.53 -9.56
CA GLY A 9 -9.51 -20.69 -8.69
C GLY A 9 -8.39 -20.52 -7.66
N TRP A 10 -7.72 -19.34 -7.63
CA TRP A 10 -6.65 -18.96 -6.71
C TRP A 10 -6.94 -17.66 -5.93
N GLY A 11 -8.16 -17.11 -5.98
CA GLY A 11 -8.44 -15.80 -5.37
C GLY A 11 -8.00 -14.58 -6.20
N ASP A 12 -7.43 -14.83 -7.38
CA ASP A 12 -6.96 -13.79 -8.29
C ASP A 12 -8.12 -13.18 -9.08
N THR A 13 -8.18 -11.85 -9.09
CA THR A 13 -9.11 -11.07 -9.91
C THR A 13 -8.38 -10.55 -11.14
N ALA A 14 -9.09 -10.22 -12.22
CA ALA A 14 -8.43 -9.62 -13.40
C ALA A 14 -7.68 -8.33 -13.03
N LEU A 15 -8.20 -7.57 -12.06
CA LEU A 15 -7.56 -6.38 -11.52
C LEU A 15 -6.25 -6.71 -10.78
N SER A 16 -6.21 -7.77 -9.96
CA SER A 16 -4.97 -8.15 -9.24
C SER A 16 -3.90 -8.73 -10.18
N VAL A 17 -4.29 -9.45 -11.24
CA VAL A 17 -3.38 -9.93 -12.27
C VAL A 17 -2.79 -8.78 -13.08
N ALA A 18 -3.61 -7.80 -13.46
CA ALA A 18 -3.12 -6.61 -14.16
C ALA A 18 -2.15 -5.80 -13.27
N ALA A 19 -2.46 -5.67 -11.98
CA ALA A 19 -1.62 -4.98 -11.01
C ALA A 19 -0.28 -5.67 -10.76
N SER A 20 -0.25 -7.00 -10.60
CA SER A 20 1.00 -7.75 -10.41
C SER A 20 1.93 -7.68 -11.63
N ARG A 21 1.37 -7.42 -12.81
CA ARG A 21 2.12 -7.24 -14.07
C ARG A 21 2.40 -5.79 -14.43
N SER A 22 1.98 -4.83 -13.60
CA SER A 22 2.12 -3.39 -13.89
C SER A 22 1.44 -2.92 -15.19
N HIS A 23 0.35 -3.57 -15.61
CA HIS A 23 -0.38 -3.20 -16.82
C HIS A 23 -1.34 -2.03 -16.54
N VAL A 24 -0.81 -0.80 -16.51
CA VAL A 24 -1.54 0.42 -16.13
C VAL A 24 -2.78 0.64 -16.99
N GLU A 25 -2.68 0.49 -18.30
CA GLU A 25 -3.77 0.70 -19.25
C GLU A 25 -4.90 -0.31 -19.03
N SER A 26 -4.56 -1.56 -18.73
CA SER A 26 -5.56 -2.59 -18.40
C SER A 26 -6.28 -2.26 -17.10
N ILE A 27 -5.57 -1.75 -16.10
CA ILE A 27 -6.18 -1.32 -14.83
C ILE A 27 -7.13 -0.15 -15.06
N GLN A 28 -6.72 0.84 -15.84
CA GLN A 28 -7.58 1.97 -16.19
C GLN A 28 -8.84 1.51 -16.93
N LEU A 29 -8.70 0.61 -17.91
CA LEU A 29 -9.86 0.03 -18.60
C LEU A 29 -10.79 -0.70 -17.63
N ILE A 30 -10.27 -1.52 -16.71
CA ILE A 30 -11.09 -2.27 -15.73
C ILE A 30 -11.79 -1.31 -14.74
N LEU A 31 -11.11 -0.27 -14.28
CA LEU A 31 -11.67 0.68 -13.30
C LEU A 31 -12.73 1.62 -13.90
N HIS A 32 -12.63 1.93 -15.20
CA HIS A 32 -13.57 2.81 -15.91
C HIS A 32 -14.64 2.04 -16.69
N SER A 33 -14.53 0.71 -16.80
CA SER A 33 -15.56 -0.08 -17.43
C SER A 33 -16.73 -0.29 -16.47
N ASP A 34 -17.87 0.35 -16.75
CA ASP A 34 -19.17 0.09 -16.10
C ASP A 34 -19.71 -1.34 -16.37
N PHE A 35 -18.90 -2.20 -17.00
CA PHE A 35 -19.34 -3.40 -17.70
C PHE A 35 -19.53 -4.63 -16.80
N ILE A 36 -19.25 -4.53 -15.50
CA ILE A 36 -19.12 -5.72 -14.66
C ILE A 36 -19.99 -5.57 -13.42
N PRO A 37 -21.19 -6.17 -13.42
CA PRO A 37 -22.04 -6.20 -12.25
C PRO A 37 -21.38 -7.11 -11.21
N ALA A 38 -20.71 -6.49 -10.24
CA ALA A 38 -20.16 -7.15 -9.07
C ALA A 38 -20.73 -6.49 -7.81
N ALA A 39 -20.87 -7.28 -6.73
CA ALA A 39 -21.26 -6.74 -5.43
C ALA A 39 -20.23 -5.71 -4.96
N ALA A 40 -20.67 -4.67 -4.25
CA ALA A 40 -19.80 -3.59 -3.80
C ALA A 40 -18.63 -4.11 -2.94
N GLU A 41 -18.87 -5.13 -2.11
CA GLU A 41 -17.79 -5.75 -1.31
C GLU A 41 -16.76 -6.48 -2.18
N ALA A 42 -17.19 -7.15 -3.26
CA ALA A 42 -16.29 -7.85 -4.18
C ALA A 42 -15.38 -6.87 -4.93
N VAL A 43 -15.95 -5.75 -5.40
CA VAL A 43 -15.19 -4.67 -6.05
C VAL A 43 -14.17 -4.06 -5.09
N GLU A 44 -14.56 -3.80 -3.84
CA GLU A 44 -13.64 -3.29 -2.82
C GLU A 44 -12.51 -4.28 -2.54
N ASN A 45 -12.82 -5.56 -2.32
CA ASN A 45 -11.82 -6.59 -2.06
C ASN A 45 -10.83 -6.71 -3.22
N ALA A 46 -11.32 -6.74 -4.46
CA ALA A 46 -10.48 -6.81 -5.64
C ALA A 46 -9.52 -5.61 -5.75
N ARG A 47 -9.98 -4.39 -5.50
CA ARG A 47 -9.14 -3.18 -5.47
C ARG A 47 -8.06 -3.27 -4.39
N TRP A 48 -8.41 -3.79 -3.21
CA TRP A 48 -7.47 -3.99 -2.13
C TRP A 48 -6.40 -5.06 -2.45
N VAL A 49 -6.82 -6.19 -3.02
CA VAL A 49 -5.90 -7.24 -3.49
C VAL A 49 -4.98 -6.69 -4.58
N ALA A 50 -5.52 -5.93 -5.53
CA ALA A 50 -4.73 -5.30 -6.59
C ALA A 50 -3.71 -4.29 -6.05
N LEU A 51 -4.07 -3.51 -5.02
CA LEU A 51 -3.13 -2.59 -4.39
C LEU A 51 -1.95 -3.33 -3.75
N ARG A 52 -2.20 -4.47 -3.08
CA ARG A 52 -1.13 -5.34 -2.55
C ARG A 52 -0.29 -5.97 -3.66
N ALA A 53 -0.92 -6.37 -4.76
CA ALA A 53 -0.21 -6.89 -5.93
C ALA A 53 0.75 -5.84 -6.54
N ALA A 54 0.34 -4.56 -6.54
CA ALA A 54 1.20 -3.45 -6.97
C ALA A 54 2.44 -3.27 -6.09
N VAL A 55 2.33 -3.53 -4.77
CA VAL A 55 3.49 -3.55 -3.87
C VAL A 55 4.46 -4.65 -4.26
N GLY A 56 3.97 -5.87 -4.49
CA GLY A 56 4.78 -7.00 -4.93
C GLY A 56 5.46 -6.76 -6.28
N ALA A 57 4.79 -6.07 -7.19
CA ALA A 57 5.34 -5.64 -8.48
C ALA A 57 6.26 -4.42 -8.39
N ASN A 58 6.42 -3.82 -7.20
CA ASN A 58 7.12 -2.56 -6.97
C ASN A 58 6.65 -1.42 -7.92
N SER A 59 5.34 -1.37 -8.19
CA SER A 59 4.76 -0.52 -9.22
C SER A 59 4.07 0.71 -8.63
N ILE A 60 4.82 1.81 -8.51
CA ILE A 60 4.28 3.06 -7.95
C ILE A 60 3.18 3.68 -8.83
N LEU A 61 3.24 3.48 -10.14
CA LEU A 61 2.23 3.96 -11.08
C LEU A 61 0.89 3.29 -10.80
N VAL A 62 0.86 1.95 -10.79
CA VAL A 62 -0.36 1.20 -10.46
C VAL A 62 -0.85 1.53 -9.05
N PHE A 63 0.06 1.66 -8.08
CA PHE A 63 -0.33 1.99 -6.72
C PHE A 63 -1.06 3.34 -6.65
N LYS A 64 -0.58 4.35 -7.40
CA LYS A 64 -1.24 5.66 -7.51
C LYS A 64 -2.57 5.61 -8.24
N GLU A 65 -2.68 4.83 -9.31
CA GLU A 65 -3.95 4.66 -10.03
C GLU A 65 -5.05 4.04 -9.16
N LEU A 66 -4.67 3.10 -8.28
CA LEU A 66 -5.61 2.42 -7.39
C LEU A 66 -5.97 3.25 -6.15
N LEU A 67 -5.09 4.16 -5.71
CA LEU A 67 -5.23 4.93 -4.46
C LEU A 67 -6.57 5.67 -4.31
N PRO A 68 -7.13 6.35 -5.33
CA PRO A 68 -8.42 7.05 -5.22
C PRO A 68 -9.60 6.14 -4.86
N TYR A 69 -9.49 4.84 -5.13
CA TYR A 69 -10.56 3.87 -4.90
C TYR A 69 -10.46 3.16 -3.55
N ILE A 70 -9.42 3.46 -2.76
CA ILE A 70 -9.19 2.88 -1.44
C ILE A 70 -9.93 3.71 -0.39
N LYS A 71 -10.67 3.01 0.47
CA LYS A 71 -11.42 3.64 1.55
C LYS A 71 -10.49 4.18 2.65
N GLN A 72 -10.92 5.25 3.30
CA GLN A 72 -10.10 6.00 4.27
C GLN A 72 -9.65 5.14 5.47
N GLU A 73 -10.47 4.20 5.92
CA GLU A 73 -10.13 3.28 7.01
C GLU A 73 -8.89 2.43 6.74
N ARG A 74 -8.51 2.25 5.46
CA ARG A 74 -7.32 1.51 5.04
C ARG A 74 -6.09 2.40 4.81
N TYR A 75 -6.19 3.71 5.00
CA TYR A 75 -5.07 4.62 4.69
C TYR A 75 -3.83 4.38 5.56
N LEU A 76 -3.99 3.89 6.79
CA LEU A 76 -2.86 3.48 7.63
C LEU A 76 -2.06 2.32 7.02
N GLU A 77 -2.75 1.28 6.58
CA GLU A 77 -2.14 0.12 5.91
C GLU A 77 -1.61 0.51 4.53
N THR A 78 -2.30 1.41 3.83
CA THR A 78 -1.85 1.97 2.55
C THR A 78 -0.55 2.74 2.69
N PHE A 79 -0.38 3.47 3.80
CA PHE A 79 0.86 4.19 4.11
C PHE A 79 2.04 3.24 4.31
N THR A 80 1.86 2.14 5.05
CA THR A 80 2.94 1.17 5.28
C THR A 80 3.29 0.39 4.01
N MET A 81 2.31 0.09 3.17
CA MET A 81 2.54 -0.48 1.84
C MET A 81 3.32 0.48 0.93
N ALA A 82 2.97 1.76 0.90
CA ALA A 82 3.71 2.75 0.14
C ALA A 82 5.19 2.84 0.60
N ALA A 83 5.47 2.65 1.89
CA ALA A 83 6.84 2.62 2.40
C ALA A 83 7.68 1.44 1.85
N ALA A 84 7.05 0.36 1.40
CA ALA A 84 7.71 -0.79 0.78
C ALA A 84 7.98 -0.62 -0.73
N ILE A 85 7.37 0.37 -1.38
CA ILE A 85 7.49 0.62 -2.82
C ILE A 85 8.57 1.66 -3.09
N ASP A 86 9.37 1.43 -4.14
CA ASP A 86 10.31 2.43 -4.64
C ASP A 86 9.58 3.70 -5.15
N GLY A 87 10.08 4.88 -4.79
CA GLY A 87 9.38 6.16 -5.05
C GLY A 87 8.10 6.37 -4.20
N GLY A 88 7.85 5.50 -3.21
CA GLY A 88 6.70 5.56 -2.29
C GLY A 88 6.59 6.84 -1.47
N VAL A 89 7.68 7.62 -1.35
CA VAL A 89 7.71 8.96 -0.72
C VAL A 89 6.53 9.84 -1.16
N SER A 90 6.25 9.88 -2.47
CA SER A 90 5.19 10.74 -3.01
C SER A 90 3.81 10.36 -2.50
N VAL A 91 3.51 9.05 -2.44
CA VAL A 91 2.25 8.53 -1.92
C VAL A 91 2.16 8.69 -0.41
N MET A 92 3.24 8.41 0.32
CA MET A 92 3.29 8.65 1.76
C MET A 92 3.04 10.12 2.09
N ALA A 93 3.63 11.05 1.34
CA ALA A 93 3.40 12.48 1.53
C ALA A 93 1.95 12.88 1.23
N GLU A 94 1.36 12.34 0.16
CA GLU A 94 -0.04 12.58 -0.20
C GLU A 94 -1.02 12.04 0.85
N LEU A 95 -0.82 10.82 1.34
CA LEU A 95 -1.62 10.23 2.41
C LEU A 95 -1.52 11.04 3.71
N LEU A 96 -0.34 11.56 4.04
CA LEU A 96 -0.16 12.45 5.19
C LEU A 96 -0.86 13.80 5.03
N ALA A 97 -1.11 14.27 3.80
CA ALA A 97 -1.83 15.51 3.54
C ALA A 97 -3.35 15.32 3.54
N ARG A 98 -3.84 14.17 3.06
CA ARG A 98 -5.28 13.84 2.97
C ARG A 98 -5.90 13.46 4.30
N VAL A 99 -5.08 13.06 5.25
CA VAL A 99 -5.53 12.63 6.56
C VAL A 99 -4.89 13.56 7.56
N GLU A 100 -5.68 14.12 8.47
CA GLU A 100 -5.14 14.46 9.79
C GLU A 100 -4.69 13.15 10.46
N LEU A 101 -3.58 12.55 10.01
CA LEU A 101 -2.87 11.48 10.71
C LEU A 101 -2.20 12.08 11.95
N ASN A 102 -3.02 12.72 12.76
CA ASN A 102 -2.73 13.29 14.06
C ASN A 102 -2.64 12.19 15.13
N THR A 103 -2.66 10.91 14.75
CA THR A 103 -2.36 9.79 15.65
C THR A 103 -0.85 9.49 15.67
N ARG A 104 -0.11 10.51 16.11
CA ARG A 104 1.30 10.53 16.63
C ARG A 104 2.43 10.03 15.71
N PHE A 105 2.93 10.95 14.88
CA PHE A 105 4.31 10.99 14.40
C PHE A 105 5.26 11.60 15.45
N GLN A 106 5.44 10.93 16.60
CA GLN A 106 6.39 11.29 17.69
C GLN A 106 6.37 10.19 18.77
N GLY A 107 6.26 8.91 18.37
CA GLY A 107 6.32 7.76 19.29
C GLY A 107 5.29 6.64 19.09
N SER A 108 4.69 6.47 17.90
CA SER A 108 3.64 5.45 17.61
C SER A 108 3.91 4.57 16.38
N THR A 109 3.16 3.47 16.33
CA THR A 109 3.31 2.20 15.58
C THR A 109 3.19 2.28 14.06
N VAL A 110 2.56 3.31 13.48
CA VAL A 110 2.39 3.44 12.01
C VAL A 110 3.66 3.95 11.35
N GLY A 111 4.26 5.01 11.89
CA GLY A 111 5.56 5.50 11.43
C GLY A 111 6.64 4.43 11.60
N GLU A 112 6.66 3.75 12.75
CA GLU A 112 7.58 2.65 13.01
C GLU A 112 7.37 1.48 12.03
N SER A 113 6.12 1.07 11.79
CA SER A 113 5.79 0.06 10.78
C SER A 113 6.25 0.48 9.39
N GLY A 114 5.99 1.73 8.98
CA GLY A 114 6.46 2.28 7.71
C GLY A 114 7.99 2.25 7.60
N LEU A 115 8.70 2.61 8.67
CA LEU A 115 10.15 2.58 8.71
C LEU A 115 10.69 1.15 8.63
N ILE A 116 10.09 0.20 9.33
CA ILE A 116 10.43 -1.23 9.24
C ILE A 116 10.21 -1.72 7.81
N GLN A 117 9.08 -1.40 7.18
CA GLN A 117 8.80 -1.82 5.80
C GLN A 117 9.81 -1.24 4.81
N ALA A 118 10.14 0.05 4.92
CA ALA A 118 11.15 0.69 4.10
C ALA A 118 12.55 0.07 4.29
N LEU A 119 12.89 -0.34 5.52
CA LEU A 119 14.16 -1.03 5.80
C LEU A 119 14.18 -2.46 5.24
N VAL A 120 13.13 -3.24 5.47
CA VAL A 120 13.00 -4.63 4.97
C VAL A 120 13.09 -4.67 3.44
N HIS A 121 12.52 -3.69 2.76
CA HIS A 121 12.52 -3.60 1.29
C HIS A 121 13.66 -2.75 0.71
N LEU A 122 14.62 -2.32 1.53
CA LEU A 122 15.78 -1.52 1.10
C LEU A 122 15.37 -0.28 0.27
N ARG A 123 14.49 0.56 0.84
CA ARG A 123 13.98 1.79 0.23
C ARG A 123 14.64 3.02 0.86
N PRO A 124 15.87 3.39 0.48
CA PRO A 124 16.64 4.42 1.18
C PRO A 124 15.97 5.80 1.17
N GLU A 125 15.27 6.17 0.10
CA GLU A 125 14.53 7.43 -0.02
C GLU A 125 13.36 7.46 0.97
N ASN A 126 12.62 6.35 1.09
CA ASN A 126 11.52 6.20 2.04
C ASN A 126 12.04 6.23 3.49
N VAL A 127 13.16 5.54 3.77
CA VAL A 127 13.85 5.59 5.07
C VAL A 127 14.23 7.04 5.41
N ASN A 128 14.90 7.74 4.51
CA ASN A 128 15.32 9.13 4.71
C ASN A 128 14.11 10.06 4.95
N PHE A 129 13.05 9.89 4.17
CA PHE A 129 11.79 10.64 4.32
C PHE A 129 11.18 10.48 5.72
N LEU A 130 11.14 9.24 6.23
CA LEU A 130 10.59 8.93 7.55
C LEU A 130 11.51 9.42 8.68
N LEU A 131 12.83 9.23 8.57
CA LEU A 131 13.80 9.70 9.56
C LEU A 131 13.81 11.22 9.72
N LYS A 132 13.72 11.97 8.61
CA LYS A 132 13.61 13.44 8.61
C LYS A 132 12.35 13.95 9.33
N ARG A 133 11.31 13.13 9.43
CA ARG A 133 10.07 13.41 10.17
C ARG A 133 10.10 12.93 11.62
N GLY A 134 11.28 12.53 12.13
CA GLY A 134 11.43 12.13 13.53
C GLY A 134 10.97 10.70 13.84
N VAL A 135 10.61 9.90 12.83
CA VAL A 135 10.26 8.48 13.02
C VAL A 135 11.51 7.71 13.45
N ARG A 136 11.39 6.84 14.45
CA ARG A 136 12.47 6.00 14.98
C ARG A 136 11.93 4.61 15.27
N VAL A 137 12.77 3.58 15.13
CA VAL A 137 12.49 2.23 15.64
C VAL A 137 12.95 2.15 17.10
N LYS A 138 12.10 1.68 18.00
CA LYS A 138 12.54 1.44 19.38
C LYS A 138 13.49 0.24 19.37
N ARG A 139 14.69 0.40 19.95
CA ARG A 139 15.59 -0.74 20.23
C ARG A 139 14.85 -1.71 21.17
N ARG A 140 14.44 -2.87 20.68
CA ARG A 140 14.36 -4.07 21.54
C ARG A 140 15.76 -4.66 21.67
N VAL A 141 16.64 -3.97 22.37
CA VAL A 141 17.83 -4.63 22.90
C VAL A 141 17.47 -5.02 24.32
N GLY A 142 16.92 -6.23 24.47
CA GLY A 142 17.08 -6.94 25.72
C GLY A 142 18.57 -7.20 25.86
N VAL A 143 19.28 -6.27 26.51
CA VAL A 143 20.63 -6.56 26.98
C VAL A 143 20.43 -7.70 27.95
N LEU A 144 20.76 -8.91 27.54
CA LEU A 144 21.02 -9.99 28.48
C LEU A 144 22.17 -9.47 29.35
N ARG A 145 21.81 -8.92 30.51
CA ARG A 145 22.78 -8.77 31.60
C ARG A 145 23.09 -10.19 32.01
N SER A 146 24.21 -10.71 31.49
CA SER A 146 24.90 -11.83 32.09
C SER A 146 25.39 -11.34 33.46
N GLU A 147 24.66 -11.69 34.51
CA GLU A 147 25.17 -11.77 35.87
C GLU A 147 26.14 -12.95 35.99
#